data_AF-A0A0Q9KBN0-F1
#
_entry.id   AF-A0A0Q9KBN0-F1
#
_cell.length_a   1.000
_cell.length_b   1.000
_cell.length_c   1.000
_cell.angle_alpha   90.00
_cell.angle_beta   90.00
_cell.angle_gamma   90.00
#
_symmetry.space_group_name_H-M   'P 1'
#
loop_
_entity.id
_entity.type
_entity.pdbx_description
1 polymer ?
#
loop_
_entity_poly.entity_id
_entity_poly.type
_entity_poly.pdbx_seq_one_letter_code
_entity_poly.pdbx_strand_id
1 'polypeptide(L)' 'MFGKERSRFGEFIDWHGIKQEKIKEISKVSREIISRVCKNRDYMPAGKTMKALVAAVRKLTGKQVKSDDFWM' A
#
# COMPACT_ATOMS: atom_id res chain seq x y z
N MET A 1 0.91 -1.64 -23.61
CA MET A 1 0.95 -0.77 -22.42
C MET A 1 2.04 -1.29 -21.51
N PHE A 2 3.16 -0.58 -21.36
CA PHE A 2 4.19 -0.95 -20.39
C PHE A 2 3.57 -0.85 -18.99
N GLY A 3 3.22 -1.99 -18.40
CA GLY A 3 2.70 -2.06 -17.03
C GLY A 3 3.74 -1.43 -16.11
N LYS A 4 3.41 -0.28 -15.52
CA LYS A 4 4.28 0.36 -14.53
C LYS A 4 4.60 -0.67 -13.46
N GLU A 5 5.87 -0.79 -13.11
CA GLU A 5 6.28 -1.67 -12.00
C GLU A 5 5.42 -1.40 -10.77
N ARG A 6 4.90 -2.47 -10.18
CA ARG A 6 4.10 -2.44 -8.97
C ARG A 6 4.78 -3.26 -7.89
N SER A 7 4.73 -2.75 -6.67
CA SER A 7 5.05 -3.54 -5.48
C SER A 7 3.90 -4.47 -5.14
N ARG A 8 4.15 -5.46 -4.28
CA ARG A 8 3.10 -6.33 -3.74
C ARG A 8 1.95 -5.53 -3.12
N PHE A 9 2.26 -4.44 -2.41
CA PHE A 9 1.24 -3.52 -1.88
C PHE A 9 0.45 -2.83 -3.01
N GLY A 10 1.15 -2.34 -4.04
CA GLY A 10 0.54 -1.73 -5.21
C GLY A 10 -0.40 -2.68 -5.96
N GLU A 11 0.04 -3.92 -6.19
CA GLU A 11 -0.74 -4.98 -6.82
C GLU A 11 -1.99 -5.31 -6.00
N PHE A 12 -1.85 -5.45 -4.68
CA PHE A 12 -2.96 -5.74 -3.79
C PHE A 12 -4.06 -4.67 -3.85
N ILE A 13 -3.69 -3.39 -3.80
CA ILE A 13 -4.70 -2.31 -3.84
C ILE A 13 -5.33 -2.19 -5.22
N ASP A 14 -4.57 -2.44 -6.30
CA ASP A 14 -5.09 -2.43 -7.66
C ASP A 14 -6.10 -3.58 -7.86
N TRP A 15 -5.79 -4.79 -7.37
CA TRP A 15 -6.69 -5.95 -7.42
C TRP A 15 -8.00 -5.73 -6.66
N HIS A 16 -7.95 -4.96 -5.57
CA HIS A 16 -9.13 -4.57 -4.80
C HIS A 16 -9.81 -3.29 -5.30
N GLY A 17 -9.35 -2.67 -6.40
CA GLY A 17 -9.93 -1.44 -6.94
C GLY A 17 -9.78 -0.22 -6.02
N ILE A 18 -8.80 -0.22 -5.12
CA ILE A 18 -8.58 0.82 -4.12
C ILE A 18 -7.73 1.95 -4.70
N LYS A 19 -8.26 3.18 -4.67
CA LYS A 19 -7.53 4.39 -5.03
C LYS A 19 -6.52 4.76 -3.94
N GLN A 20 -5.30 5.14 -4.33
CA GLN A 20 -4.25 5.63 -3.41
C GLN A 20 -4.70 6.82 -2.55
N GLU A 21 -5.54 7.69 -3.12
CA GLU A 21 -6.16 8.81 -2.39
C GLU A 21 -6.99 8.34 -1.18
N LYS A 22 -7.69 7.19 -1.27
CA LYS A 22 -8.46 6.64 -0.15
C LYS A 22 -7.55 6.14 0.97
N ILE A 23 -6.42 5.54 0.60
CA ILE A 23 -5.39 5.10 1.55
C ILE A 23 -4.80 6.31 2.27
N LYS A 24 -4.53 7.40 1.56
CA LYS A 24 -4.05 8.68 2.14
C LYS A 24 -5.02 9.21 3.19
N GLU A 25 -6.31 9.29 2.87
CA GLU A 25 -7.33 9.81 3.79
C GLU A 25 -7.37 9.06 5.13
N ILE A 26 -7.21 7.73 5.08
CA ILE A 26 -7.32 6.84 6.25
C ILE A 26 -5.99 6.73 7.00
N SER A 27 -4.89 6.48 6.29
CA SER A 27 -3.57 6.23 6.90
C SER A 27 -2.85 7.50 7.35
N LYS A 28 -3.26 8.67 6.82
CA LYS A 28 -2.56 9.96 6.99
C LYS A 28 -1.11 9.96 6.48
N VAL A 29 -0.73 8.94 5.69
CA VAL A 29 0.57 8.89 5.02
C VAL A 29 0.54 9.81 3.80
N SER A 30 1.64 10.50 3.51
CA SER A 30 1.72 11.42 2.37
C SER A 30 1.52 10.69 1.04
N ARG A 31 1.00 11.41 0.05
CA ARG A 31 0.78 10.87 -1.32
C ARG A 31 2.08 10.38 -1.95
N GLU A 32 3.17 11.10 -1.72
CA GLU A 32 4.50 10.74 -2.21
C GLU A 32 4.93 9.35 -1.71
N ILE A 33 4.82 9.12 -0.40
CA ILE A 33 5.18 7.85 0.21
C ILE A 33 4.27 6.73 -0.28
N ILE A 34 2.96 6.98 -0.38
CA ILE A 34 2.01 5.98 -0.93
C ILE A 34 2.37 5.63 -2.38
N SER A 35 2.64 6.62 -3.22
CA SER A 35 3.07 6.40 -4.61
C SER A 35 4.38 5.60 -4.67
N ARG A 36 5.36 5.93 -3.82
CA ARG A 36 6.65 5.21 -3.77
C ARG A 36 6.45 3.76 -3.33
N VAL A 37 5.66 3.53 -2.27
CA VAL A 37 5.26 2.20 -1.82
C VAL A 37 4.60 1.42 -2.94
N CYS A 38 3.69 2.00 -3.72
CA CYS A 38 2.95 1.26 -4.75
C CYS A 38 3.79 0.85 -5.96
N LYS A 39 4.90 1.55 -6.23
CA LYS A 39 5.70 1.39 -7.45
C LYS A 39 7.02 0.66 -7.24
N ASN A 40 7.68 0.92 -6.11
CA ASN A 40 9.02 0.41 -5.85
C ASN A 40 8.94 -0.86 -4.99
N ARG A 41 9.35 -2.01 -5.55
CA ARG A 41 9.31 -3.32 -4.88
C ARG A 41 10.34 -3.42 -3.74
N ASP A 42 11.48 -2.75 -3.88
CA ASP A 42 12.58 -2.75 -2.92
C ASP A 42 12.43 -1.67 -1.83
N TYR A 43 11.44 -0.78 -1.96
CA TYR A 43 11.21 0.26 -0.97
C TYR A 43 10.52 -0.28 0.27
N MET A 44 11.28 -0.37 1.36
CA MET A 44 10.77 -0.66 2.70
C MET A 44 10.51 0.64 3.47
N PRO A 45 9.24 1.04 3.69
CA PRO A 45 8.93 2.20 4.52
C PRO A 45 9.18 1.90 6.00
N ALA A 46 9.27 2.94 6.83
CA ALA A 46 9.40 2.76 8.29
C ALA A 46 8.24 1.93 8.87
N GLY A 47 8.50 1.15 9.93
CA GLY A 47 7.49 0.26 10.52
C GLY A 47 6.19 0.95 10.95
N LYS A 48 6.24 2.22 11.38
CA LYS A 48 5.04 3.03 11.66
C LYS A 48 4.17 3.24 10.41
N THR A 49 4.81 3.52 9.27
CA THR A 49 4.16 3.69 7.98
C THR A 49 3.57 2.37 7.49
N MET A 50 4.32 1.26 7.59
CA MET A 50 3.80 -0.08 7.26
C MET A 50 2.51 -0.38 8.05
N LYS A 51 2.54 -0.19 9.37
CA LYS A 51 1.36 -0.40 10.24
C LYS A 51 0.17 0.46 9.83
N ALA A 52 0.38 1.74 9.51
CA ALA A 52 -0.68 2.65 9.09
C ALA A 52 -1.29 2.24 7.74
N LEU A 53 -0.45 1.83 6.78
CA LEU A 53 -0.90 1.37 5.46
C LEU A 53 -1.67 0.04 5.57
N VAL A 54 -1.15 -0.93 6.32
CA VAL A 54 -1.81 -2.22 6.59
C VAL A 54 -3.15 -1.99 7.26
N ALA A 55 -3.24 -1.14 8.28
CA ALA A 55 -4.50 -0.81 8.94
C ALA A 55 -5.51 -0.18 7.97
N ALA A 56 -5.07 0.72 7.09
CA ALA A 56 -5.94 1.33 6.09
C ALA A 56 -6.49 0.31 5.09
N VAL A 57 -5.65 -0.57 4.54
CA VAL A 57 -6.12 -1.58 3.57
C VAL A 57 -6.98 -2.67 4.24
N ARG A 58 -6.72 -3.03 5.50
CA ARG A 58 -7.62 -3.90 6.29
C ARG A 58 -9.01 -3.27 6.42
N LYS A 59 -9.08 -1.99 6.77
CA LYS A 59 -10.34 -1.25 6.89
C LYS A 59 -11.11 -1.17 5.56
N LEU A 60 -10.39 -1.02 4.44
CA LEU A 60 -11.01 -0.88 3.12
C LEU A 60 -11.45 -2.21 2.50
N THR A 61 -10.73 -3.30 2.78
CA THR A 61 -10.95 -4.60 2.12
C THR A 61 -11.63 -5.64 3.01
N GLY A 62 -11.60 -5.45 4.34
CA GLY A 62 -11.99 -6.49 5.32
C GLY A 62 -11.02 -7.67 5.40
N LYS A 63 -9.90 -7.66 4.67
CA LYS A 63 -8.91 -8.75 4.66
C LYS A 63 -7.98 -8.66 5.87
N GLN A 64 -7.51 -9.81 6.35
CA GLN A 64 -6.55 -9.91 7.46
C GLN A 64 -5.09 -9.97 6.99
N VAL A 65 -4.66 -9.01 6.17
CA VAL A 65 -3.27 -8.91 5.66
C VAL A 65 -2.30 -8.39 6.72
N LYS A 66 -1.03 -8.76 6.70
CA LYS A 66 0.05 -8.28 7.58
C LYS A 66 1.09 -7.49 6.78
N SER A 67 2.09 -6.92 7.47
CA SER A 67 3.17 -6.20 6.80
C SER A 67 4.05 -7.12 5.95
N ASP A 68 4.29 -8.36 6.41
CA ASP A 68 5.04 -9.39 5.67
C ASP A 68 4.47 -9.64 4.28
N ASP A 69 3.13 -9.67 4.13
CA ASP A 69 2.48 -9.90 2.84
C ASP A 69 2.93 -8.91 1.74
N PHE A 70 3.50 -7.76 2.13
CA PHE A 70 3.89 -6.69 1.23
C PHE A 70 5.40 -6.44 1.14
N TRP A 71 6.16 -6.69 2.22
CA TRP A 71 7.57 -6.29 2.31
C TRP A 71 8.53 -7.39 2.80
N MET A 72 8.08 -8.61 3.08
CA MET A 72 8.95 -9.76 3.42
C MET A 72 8.71 -10.97 2.52
#